data_AF-A0A4Q1SNP1-F1
#
_entry.id   AF-A0A4Q1SNP1-F1
#
_cell.length_a   1.000
_cell.length_b   1.000
_cell.length_c   1.000
_cell.angle_alpha   90.00
_cell.angle_beta   90.00
_cell.angle_gamma   90.00
#
_symmetry.space_group_name_H-M   'P 1'
#
loop_
_entity.id
_entity.type
_entity.pdbx_description
1 polymer ?
#
loop_
_entity_poly.entity_id
_entity_poly.type
_entity_poly.pdbx_seq_one_letter_code
_entity_poly.pdbx_strand_id
1 'polypeptide(L)'
;MSTSSSDHRTCLILAYQVATLTYPDDSLLDLLSEVDFRRALELLLILRSSPRPVRNPLAFLRRAISENWTPTTIPRRIDRKRAALEERLGTPQSSAPYHPYNWLED
;
A
#
# COMPACT_ATOMS: atom_id res chain seq x y z
N MET A 1 19.74 4.76 27.58
CA MET A 1 20.75 4.15 26.68
C MET A 1 20.42 4.62 25.28
N SER A 2 21.05 5.70 24.83
CA SER A 2 20.84 6.22 23.47
C SER A 2 21.66 5.35 22.52
N THR A 3 21.01 4.47 21.77
CA THR A 3 21.68 3.71 20.70
C THR A 3 22.24 4.71 19.69
N SER A 4 23.50 4.53 19.29
CA SER A 4 24.11 5.35 18.24
C SER A 4 23.26 5.24 16.97
N SER A 5 23.07 6.34 16.23
CA SER A 5 22.29 6.35 14.98
C SER A 5 22.80 5.29 13.98
N SER A 6 24.10 4.98 14.03
CA SER A 6 24.74 3.90 13.25
C SER A 6 24.23 2.50 13.62
N ASP A 7 24.03 2.24 14.91
CA ASP A 7 23.55 0.94 15.40
C ASP A 7 22.10 0.72 14.95
N HIS A 8 21.27 1.77 15.01
CA HIS A 8 19.88 1.71 14.56
C HIS A 8 19.76 1.34 13.08
N ARG A 9 20.51 2.01 12.19
CA ARG A 9 20.51 1.68 10.76
C ARG A 9 21.01 0.25 10.52
N THR A 10 22.03 -0.18 11.23
CA THR A 10 22.55 -1.56 11.14
C THR A 10 21.48 -2.58 11.54
N CYS A 11 20.74 -2.33 12.62
CA CYS A 11 19.62 -3.18 13.03
C CYS A 11 18.51 -3.25 11.97
N LEU A 12 18.17 -2.13 11.32
CA LEU A 12 17.18 -2.11 10.25
C LEU A 12 17.63 -2.93 9.03
N ILE A 13 18.91 -2.83 8.64
CA ILE A 13 19.49 -3.62 7.55
C ILE A 13 19.35 -5.12 7.86
N LEU A 14 19.79 -5.55 9.05
CA LEU A 14 19.69 -6.94 9.47
C LEU A 14 18.23 -7.43 9.53
N ALA A 15 17.33 -6.62 10.08
CA ALA A 15 15.91 -6.97 10.14
C ALA A 15 15.30 -7.15 8.74
N TYR A 16 15.64 -6.26 7.80
CA TYR A 16 15.19 -6.37 6.41
C TYR A 16 15.74 -7.65 5.74
N GLN A 17 17.01 -7.96 5.97
CA GLN A 17 17.61 -9.20 5.46
C GLN A 17 16.97 -10.44 6.05
N VAL A 18 16.68 -10.47 7.36
CA VAL A 18 15.96 -11.57 7.98
C VAL A 18 14.57 -11.72 7.37
N ALA A 19 13.88 -10.61 7.10
CA ALA A 19 12.53 -10.61 6.55
C ALA A 19 12.49 -11.08 5.08
N THR A 20 13.43 -10.64 4.26
CA THR A 20 13.37 -10.77 2.78
C THR A 20 14.46 -11.62 2.15
N LEU A 21 15.51 -11.98 2.90
CA LEU A 21 16.75 -12.59 2.42
C LEU A 21 17.48 -11.75 1.34
N THR A 22 17.22 -10.44 1.31
CA THR A 22 17.84 -9.47 0.39
C THR A 22 18.30 -8.23 1.15
N TYR A 23 19.05 -7.34 0.48
CA TYR A 23 19.48 -6.06 1.07
C TYR A 23 18.50 -4.94 0.74
N PRO A 24 18.23 -4.02 1.69
CA PRO A 24 17.45 -2.82 1.39
C PRO A 24 18.28 -1.86 0.53
N ASP A 25 17.60 -1.06 -0.29
CA ASP A 25 18.21 0.13 -0.89
C ASP A 25 18.20 1.30 0.10
N ASP A 26 18.96 2.36 -0.19
CA ASP A 26 19.07 3.52 0.70
C ASP A 26 17.72 4.19 0.93
N SER A 27 16.88 4.28 -0.10
CA SER A 27 15.54 4.89 0.00
C SER A 27 14.61 4.13 0.94
N LEU A 28 14.68 2.80 0.96
CA LEU A 28 13.89 1.97 1.87
C LEU A 28 14.45 2.03 3.28
N LEU A 29 15.77 2.07 3.44
CA LEU A 29 16.41 2.25 4.74
C LEU A 29 16.06 3.60 5.35
N ASP A 30 16.06 4.67 4.56
CA ASP A 30 15.64 6.00 4.99
C ASP A 30 14.17 6.02 5.42
N LEU A 31 13.27 5.44 4.61
CA LEU A 31 11.85 5.30 4.96
C LEU A 31 11.65 4.55 6.30
N LEU A 32 12.39 3.46 6.53
CA LEU A 32 12.28 2.69 7.78
C LEU A 32 12.88 3.43 8.98
N SER A 33 13.84 4.32 8.77
CA SER A 33 14.46 5.13 9.83
C SER A 33 13.63 6.35 10.24
N GLU A 34 12.64 6.76 9.43
CA GLU A 34 11.67 7.80 9.77
C GLU A 34 10.63 7.35 10.80
N VAL A 35 10.46 6.04 10.98
CA VAL A 35 9.51 5.46 11.94
C VAL A 35 10.23 4.81 13.12
N ASP A 36 9.51 4.65 14.23
CA ASP A 36 10.05 3.93 15.39
C ASP A 36 10.49 2.51 15.01
N PHE A 37 11.56 2.01 15.63
CA PHE A 37 12.11 0.68 15.34
C PHE A 37 11.06 -0.44 15.43
N ARG A 38 10.19 -0.40 16.46
CA ARG A 38 9.09 -1.35 16.60
C ARG A 38 8.14 -1.31 15.39
N ARG A 39 7.83 -0.11 14.90
CA ARG A 39 6.96 0.08 13.74
C ARG A 39 7.62 -0.42 12.46
N ALA A 40 8.93 -0.20 12.30
CA ALA A 40 9.69 -0.78 11.20
C ALA A 40 9.61 -2.32 11.18
N LEU A 41 9.73 -2.98 12.33
CA LEU A 41 9.60 -4.44 12.42
C LEU A 41 8.19 -4.94 12.04
N GLU A 42 7.14 -4.24 12.46
CA GLU A 42 5.77 -4.57 12.05
C GLU A 42 5.59 -4.46 10.52
N LEU A 43 6.12 -3.40 9.92
CA LEU A 43 6.09 -3.19 8.48
C LEU A 43 6.83 -4.29 7.72
N LEU A 44 8.00 -4.69 8.19
CA LEU A 44 8.77 -5.81 7.63
C LEU A 44 8.05 -7.15 7.79
N LEU A 45 7.33 -7.35 8.89
CA LEU A 45 6.51 -8.53 9.10
C LEU A 45 5.35 -8.59 8.10
N ILE A 46 4.70 -7.45 7.81
CA ILE A 46 3.65 -7.36 6.78
C ILE A 46 4.22 -7.64 5.39
N LEU A 47 5.42 -7.12 5.08
CA LEU A 47 6.10 -7.38 3.81
C LEU A 47 6.37 -8.88 3.63
N ARG A 48 6.92 -9.54 4.66
CA ARG A 48 7.22 -10.98 4.67
C ARG A 48 5.97 -11.85 4.60
N SER A 49 4.90 -11.47 5.30
CA SER A 49 3.64 -12.23 5.35
C SER A 49 2.79 -12.07 4.09
N SER A 50 3.23 -11.24 3.14
CA SER A 50 2.53 -11.05 1.89
C SER A 50 2.39 -12.39 1.12
N PRO A 51 1.17 -12.75 0.65
CA PRO A 51 0.91 -14.05 0.05
C PRO A 51 1.57 -14.24 -1.33
N ARG A 52 2.10 -13.17 -1.92
CA ARG A 52 2.83 -13.17 -3.18
C ARG A 52 4.05 -12.27 -3.07
N PRO A 53 5.14 -12.57 -3.81
CA PRO A 53 6.32 -11.72 -3.82
C PRO A 53 5.99 -10.25 -4.14
N VAL A 54 6.40 -9.34 -3.25
CA VAL A 54 6.23 -7.90 -3.44
C VAL A 54 7.27 -7.39 -4.43
N ARG A 55 6.83 -6.97 -5.61
CA ARG A 55 7.72 -6.47 -6.68
C ARG A 55 8.39 -5.13 -6.35
N ASN A 56 7.71 -4.28 -5.59
CA ASN A 56 8.22 -2.97 -5.20
C ASN A 56 8.01 -2.79 -3.68
N PRO A 57 9.00 -3.21 -2.87
CA PRO A 57 8.95 -3.09 -1.41
C PRO A 57 8.76 -1.65 -0.94
N LEU A 58 9.44 -0.67 -1.54
CA LEU A 58 9.36 0.74 -1.15
C LEU A 58 7.92 1.29 -1.27
N ALA A 59 7.29 1.10 -2.43
CA ALA A 59 5.91 1.56 -2.66
C ALA A 59 4.90 0.83 -1.76
N PHE A 60 5.14 -0.47 -1.51
CA PHE A 60 4.32 -1.26 -0.62
C PHE A 60 4.37 -0.75 0.83
N LEU A 61 5.58 -0.48 1.34
CA LEU A 61 5.79 0.01 2.70
C LEU A 61 5.23 1.43 2.88
N ARG A 62 5.43 2.34 1.91
CA ARG A 62 4.80 3.67 1.94
C ARG A 62 3.29 3.59 2.08
N ARG A 63 2.68 2.67 1.34
CA ARG A 63 1.23 2.45 1.40
C ARG A 63 0.80 1.86 2.74
N ALA A 64 1.55 0.89 3.27
CA ALA A 64 1.30 0.32 4.58
C ALA A 64 1.38 1.36 5.70
N ILE A 65 2.29 2.33 5.58
CA ILE A 65 2.39 3.48 6.49
C ILE A 65 1.17 4.40 6.32
N SER A 66 0.84 4.83 5.09
CA SER A 66 -0.26 5.77 4.83
C SER A 66 -1.63 5.23 5.24
N GLU A 67 -1.86 3.93 5.06
CA GLU A 67 -3.11 3.25 5.42
C GLU A 67 -3.07 2.66 6.84
N ASN A 68 -1.99 2.92 7.61
CA ASN A 68 -1.77 2.44 8.96
C ASN A 68 -1.99 0.93 9.15
N TRP A 69 -1.48 0.12 8.21
CA TRP A 69 -1.61 -1.33 8.25
C TRP A 69 -0.92 -1.92 9.49
N THR A 70 -1.53 -2.95 10.06
CA THR A 70 -0.98 -3.73 11.17
C THR A 70 -0.52 -5.10 10.68
N PRO A 71 0.29 -5.86 11.45
CA PRO A 71 0.70 -7.22 11.06
C PRO A 71 -0.45 -8.20 10.82
N THR A 72 -1.64 -7.92 11.36
CA THR A 72 -2.87 -8.70 11.14
C THR A 72 -3.65 -8.25 9.91
N THR A 73 -3.28 -7.11 9.31
CA THR A 73 -3.91 -6.60 8.08
C THR A 73 -3.43 -7.43 6.89
N ILE A 74 -4.36 -8.11 6.23
CA ILE A 74 -4.06 -8.86 5.00
C ILE A 74 -4.02 -7.88 3.83
N PRO A 75 -2.89 -7.71 3.11
CA PRO A 75 -2.79 -6.80 1.99
C PRO A 75 -3.79 -7.18 0.88
N ARG A 76 -4.81 -6.34 0.66
CA ARG A 76 -5.78 -6.56 -0.42
C ARG A 76 -5.24 -5.95 -1.72
N ARG A 77 -5.12 -6.77 -2.75
CA ARG A 77 -4.84 -6.28 -4.10
C ARG A 77 -6.06 -5.49 -4.59
N ILE A 78 -5.86 -4.22 -4.90
CA ILE A 78 -6.87 -3.45 -5.64
C ILE A 78 -6.77 -3.89 -7.11
N ASP A 79 -7.77 -4.61 -7.58
CA ASP A 79 -7.91 -4.92 -9.00
C ASP A 79 -8.36 -3.66 -9.74
N ARG A 80 -7.42 -2.79 -10.08
CA ARG A 80 -7.68 -1.50 -10.77
C ARG A 80 -8.51 -1.66 -12.04
N LYS A 81 -8.40 -2.79 -12.74
CA LYS A 81 -9.24 -3.11 -13.91
C LYS A 81 -10.71 -3.34 -13.54
N ARG A 82 -10.99 -3.97 -12.40
CA ARG A 82 -12.36 -4.14 -11.89
C ARG A 82 -12.91 -2.81 -11.39
N ALA A 83 -12.13 -2.05 -10.63
CA ALA A 83 -12.55 -0.72 -10.17
C ALA A 83 -12.87 0.23 -11.35
N ALA A 84 -12.01 0.26 -12.38
CA ALA A 84 -12.27 1.05 -13.59
C ALA A 84 -13.44 0.52 -14.43
N LEU A 85 -13.72 -0.78 -14.40
CA LEU A 85 -14.88 -1.36 -15.06
C LEU A 85 -16.17 -1.03 -14.31
N GLU A 86 -16.16 -1.13 -12.98
CA GLU A 86 -17.28 -0.76 -12.10
C GLU A 86 -17.60 0.75 -12.20
N GLU A 87 -16.57 1.60 -12.28
CA GLU A 87 -16.74 3.04 -12.56
C GLU A 87 -17.40 3.28 -13.92
N ARG A 88 -16.99 2.56 -14.98
CA ARG A 88 -17.58 2.67 -16.33
C ARG A 88 -18.99 2.09 -16.42
N LEU A 89 -19.34 1.10 -15.60
CA LEU A 89 -20.66 0.48 -15.56
C LEU A 89 -21.61 1.17 -14.56
N GLY A 90 -21.08 1.98 -13.65
CA GLY A 90 -21.79 2.56 -12.49
C GLY A 90 -22.48 3.90 -12.74
N THR A 91 -22.43 4.48 -13.94
CA THR A 91 -23.22 5.68 -14.27
C THR A 91 -24.44 5.36 -15.15
N PRO A 92 -25.65 5.19 -14.57
CA PRO A 92 -26.83 5.73 -15.21
C PRO A 92 -26.87 7.23 -14.89
N GLN A 93 -26.44 8.09 -15.82
CA GLN A 93 -26.90 9.47 -15.81
C GLN A 93 -28.38 9.47 -16.18
N SER A 94 -29.24 9.25 -15.18
CA SER A 94 -30.64 9.67 -15.23
C SER A 94 -30.75 10.98 -14.47
N SER A 95 -30.77 12.10 -15.19
CA SER A 95 -31.23 13.39 -14.64
C SER A 95 -32.19 14.11 -15.60
N ALA A 96 -32.82 13.37 -16.52
CA ALA A 96 -33.93 13.88 -17.30
C ALA A 96 -35.18 13.05 -16.95
N PRO A 97 -36.28 13.68 -16.48
CA PRO A 97 -37.56 13.00 -16.41
C PRO A 97 -37.87 12.43 -17.80
N TYR A 98 -38.16 11.14 -17.86
CA TYR A 98 -38.55 10.48 -19.11
C TYR A 98 -39.85 11.13 -19.61
N HIS A 99 -39.77 11.94 -20.66
CA HIS A 99 -40.90 12.54 -21.35
C HIS A 99 -41.16 11.76 -22.65
N PRO A 100 -42.17 10.87 -22.69
CA PRO A 100 -42.41 9.96 -23.83
C PRO A 100 -42.86 10.64 -25.13
N TYR A 101 -43.08 11.96 -25.13
CA TYR A 101 -43.83 12.66 -26.18
C TYR A 101 -43.07 13.83 -26.83
N ASN A 102 -41.74 13.94 -26.69
CA ASN A 102 -40.95 15.02 -27.29
C ASN A 102 -40.90 15.04 -28.85
N TRP A 103 -41.64 14.18 -29.54
CA TRP A 103 -41.64 14.04 -31.01
C TRP A 103 -42.93 14.54 -31.67
N LEU A 104 -43.87 15.10 -30.89
CA LEU A 104 -45.22 15.49 -31.34
C LEU A 104 -45.44 17.01 -31.43
N GLU A 105 -44.39 17.82 -31.33
CA GLU A 105 -44.47 19.28 -31.47
C GLU A 105 -43.71 19.72 -32.73
N ASP A 106 -44.44 19.76 -33.87
CA ASP A 106 -44.15 20.55 -35.09
C ASP A 106 -45.42 21.33 -35.48
#